data_AF-A0A8T1N5P3-F1
#
_entry.id   AF-A0A8T1N5P3-F1
#
_cell.length_a   1.000
_cell.length_b   1.000
_cell.length_c   1.000
_cell.angle_alpha   90.00
_cell.angle_beta   90.00
_cell.angle_gamma   90.00
#
_symmetry.space_group_name_H-M   'P 1'
#
loop_
_entity.id
_entity.type
_entity.pdbx_description
1 polymer ?
#
loop_
_entity_poly.entity_id
_entity_poly.type
_entity_poly.pdbx_seq_one_letter_code
_entity_poly.pdbx_strand_id
1 'polypeptide(L)'
;MIYTKTPSRESFARKVIESKGRNAAQSIPAKKRKDPGDKDQGINGSNNPDADSFSIFSSRALAAEKDREELAILKEQVEDLKMRLSEKDELLKSAEISKNQLNAVHAKLDELKHQAAEKDSLIKSTQLQLSDAKIKLADKQAMLEKIQWEAMTSNRKVEKLQQELDSMQGGISSFMLLFEGLTKNDSATYADDYDITSNYLDHLPQIDDLDEMEMRSMEEARKAYIAAIAAAKEKQDEESFTAAVSARLDLQSFVLKAKS
;
A
#
# COMPACT_ATOMS: atom_id res chain seq x y z
N MET A 1 26.85 -11.83 -19.17
CA MET A 1 26.36 -11.43 -17.84
C MET A 1 26.14 -9.93 -17.86
N ILE A 2 24.90 -9.49 -18.07
CA ILE A 2 24.54 -8.08 -18.27
C ILE A 2 23.81 -7.62 -17.01
N TYR A 3 24.47 -6.77 -16.22
CA TYR A 3 23.91 -6.23 -14.98
C TYR A 3 23.10 -4.97 -15.28
N THR A 4 21.80 -4.98 -14.96
CA THR A 4 20.93 -3.79 -14.96
C THR A 4 20.67 -3.37 -13.51
N LYS A 5 21.03 -2.12 -13.17
CA LYS A 5 20.77 -1.50 -11.86
C LYS A 5 19.38 -0.87 -11.84
N THR A 6 18.61 -1.12 -10.77
CA THR A 6 17.32 -0.47 -10.50
C THR A 6 17.49 0.89 -9.81
N PRO A 7 16.68 1.93 -10.14
CA PRO A 7 16.75 3.21 -9.45
C PRO A 7 16.16 3.14 -8.02
N SER A 8 16.87 3.73 -7.07
CA SER A 8 16.47 3.83 -5.67
C SER A 8 15.35 4.84 -5.45
N ARG A 9 14.44 4.48 -4.56
CA ARG A 9 13.29 5.23 -4.06
C ARG A 9 13.74 6.05 -2.85
N GLU A 10 14.02 7.34 -3.01
CA GLU A 10 14.09 8.30 -1.90
C GLU A 10 14.12 9.75 -2.43
N SER A 11 13.44 10.66 -1.73
CA SER A 11 13.33 12.13 -1.96
C SER A 11 12.14 12.69 -2.75
N PHE A 12 10.96 12.07 -2.70
CA PHE A 12 9.68 12.79 -2.80
C PHE A 12 9.09 13.00 -1.40
N ALA A 13 9.64 13.93 -0.62
CA ALA A 13 9.05 14.35 0.65
C ALA A 13 9.62 15.67 1.18
N ARG A 14 9.06 16.81 0.70
CA ARG A 14 8.68 18.01 1.48
C ARG A 14 8.65 19.26 0.61
N LYS A 15 7.45 19.80 0.39
CA LYS A 15 7.02 21.20 0.60
C LYS A 15 5.85 21.56 -0.33
N VAL A 16 4.64 21.37 0.21
CA VAL A 16 3.45 22.19 -0.08
C VAL A 16 3.07 22.81 1.27
N ILE A 17 2.42 23.98 1.24
CA ILE A 17 2.27 25.03 2.27
C ILE A 17 3.42 26.04 2.09
N GLU A 18 3.24 27.24 1.53
CA GLU A 18 2.21 28.24 1.85
C GLU A 18 2.10 29.27 0.71
N SER A 19 0.87 29.69 0.42
CA SER A 19 0.54 30.80 -0.46
C SER A 19 0.73 32.16 0.24
N LYS A 20 0.99 33.20 -0.58
CA LYS A 20 0.52 34.60 -0.43
C LYS A 20 1.52 35.60 0.17
N GLY A 21 1.92 36.57 -0.67
CA GLY A 21 2.34 37.88 -0.17
C GLY A 21 3.35 38.65 -1.04
N ARG A 22 2.85 39.72 -1.67
CA ARG A 22 3.56 40.97 -2.02
C ARG A 22 4.56 40.92 -3.18
N ASN A 23 4.03 41.14 -4.39
CA ASN A 23 4.81 41.74 -5.46
C ASN A 23 4.88 43.26 -5.24
N ALA A 24 6.11 43.76 -5.32
CA ALA A 24 6.50 45.14 -5.13
C ALA A 24 5.88 46.06 -6.20
N ALA A 25 5.57 47.27 -5.75
CA ALA A 25 4.93 48.34 -6.49
C ALA A 25 5.68 48.72 -7.78
N GLN A 26 4.97 48.70 -8.91
CA GLN A 26 5.34 49.48 -10.08
C GLN A 26 4.71 50.87 -9.95
N SER A 27 5.57 51.86 -9.71
CA SER A 27 5.26 53.28 -9.71
C SER A 27 5.11 53.79 -11.15
N ILE A 28 3.96 54.37 -11.49
CA ILE A 28 3.76 55.19 -12.71
C ILE A 28 3.38 56.61 -12.25
N PRO A 29 4.06 57.68 -12.73
CA PRO A 29 3.76 59.05 -12.32
C PRO A 29 2.59 59.61 -13.14
N ALA A 30 1.51 59.99 -12.47
CA ALA A 30 0.39 60.72 -13.06
C ALA A 30 0.74 62.21 -13.24
N LYS A 31 0.87 62.66 -14.49
CA LYS A 31 0.82 64.08 -14.88
C LYS A 31 -0.63 64.58 -14.80
N LYS A 32 -0.91 65.54 -13.91
CA LYS A 32 -2.05 66.48 -14.01
C LYS A 32 -1.45 67.90 -13.98
N ARG A 33 -1.33 68.62 -15.10
CA ARG A 33 -2.35 69.43 -15.81
C ARG A 33 -3.18 70.30 -14.85
N LYS A 34 -2.55 71.42 -14.46
CA LYS A 34 -2.98 72.83 -14.56
C LYS A 34 -4.49 73.05 -14.64
N ASP A 35 -5.03 73.68 -13.59
CA ASP A 35 -6.36 74.30 -13.55
C ASP A 35 -6.17 75.77 -13.12
N PRO A 36 -6.71 76.77 -13.85
CA PRO A 36 -6.70 78.17 -13.43
C PRO A 36 -8.02 78.51 -12.74
N GLY A 37 -7.98 78.69 -11.42
CA GLY A 37 -9.11 79.10 -10.59
C GLY A 37 -8.96 80.54 -10.13
N ASP A 38 -9.93 81.34 -10.57
CA ASP A 38 -10.13 82.78 -10.48
C ASP A 38 -10.36 83.34 -9.06
N LYS A 39 -10.02 84.64 -8.84
CA LYS A 39 -10.62 85.57 -7.86
C LYS A 39 -9.93 86.95 -7.88
N ASP A 40 -10.42 87.81 -8.77
CA ASP A 40 -11.08 89.10 -8.49
C ASP A 40 -10.71 89.92 -7.21
N GLN A 41 -10.21 91.14 -7.41
CA GLN A 41 -10.83 92.44 -7.04
C GLN A 41 -9.82 93.58 -6.92
N GLY A 42 -10.07 94.71 -7.59
CA GLY A 42 -9.26 95.94 -7.42
C GLY A 42 -9.51 97.11 -8.39
N ILE A 43 -10.76 97.57 -8.48
CA ILE A 43 -11.25 98.96 -8.66
C ILE A 43 -10.58 99.90 -9.72
N ASN A 44 -11.38 100.16 -10.75
CA ASN A 44 -11.71 101.42 -11.46
C ASN A 44 -10.80 102.67 -11.38
N GLY A 45 -10.61 103.27 -12.56
CA GLY A 45 -10.57 104.73 -12.70
C GLY A 45 -10.09 105.20 -14.07
N SER A 46 -11.01 105.51 -15.01
CA SER A 46 -10.87 106.66 -15.93
C SER A 46 -12.06 106.74 -16.88
N ASN A 47 -12.76 107.88 -16.82
CA ASN A 47 -13.89 108.25 -17.66
C ASN A 47 -13.44 108.66 -19.07
N ASN A 48 -14.25 108.37 -20.10
CA ASN A 48 -14.55 109.36 -21.14
C ASN A 48 -15.82 108.96 -21.92
N PRO A 49 -16.78 109.87 -22.16
CA PRO A 49 -17.93 109.61 -23.01
C PRO A 49 -17.78 110.37 -24.33
N ASP A 50 -17.54 109.69 -25.45
CA ASP A 50 -18.02 110.17 -26.74
C ASP A 50 -17.81 109.19 -27.89
N ALA A 51 -18.71 109.30 -28.86
CA ALA A 51 -18.68 108.77 -30.23
C ALA A 51 -19.14 107.31 -30.49
N ASP A 52 -20.10 107.24 -31.42
CA ASP A 52 -20.38 106.15 -32.37
C ASP A 52 -21.38 105.04 -32.02
N SER A 53 -22.65 105.46 -32.02
CA SER A 53 -23.87 104.65 -32.11
C SER A 53 -24.07 103.90 -33.47
N PHE A 54 -23.00 103.55 -34.19
CA PHE A 54 -23.08 102.73 -35.42
C PHE A 54 -22.16 101.49 -35.43
N SER A 55 -21.36 101.26 -34.39
CA SER A 55 -20.46 100.09 -34.27
C SER A 55 -21.08 98.87 -33.54
N ILE A 56 -22.24 99.06 -32.89
CA ILE A 56 -22.88 98.05 -32.03
C ILE A 56 -23.46 96.87 -32.83
N PHE A 57 -23.82 97.08 -34.10
CA PHE A 57 -24.34 96.01 -34.96
C PHE A 57 -23.24 95.07 -35.48
N SER A 58 -22.01 95.56 -35.65
CA SER A 58 -20.88 94.77 -36.16
C SER A 58 -20.26 93.86 -35.10
N SER A 59 -20.15 94.32 -33.85
CA SER A 59 -19.66 93.48 -32.74
C SER A 59 -20.65 92.39 -32.33
N ARG A 60 -21.97 92.65 -32.48
CA ARG A 60 -23.02 91.67 -32.19
C ARG A 60 -23.08 90.56 -33.22
N ALA A 61 -22.86 90.88 -34.50
CA ALA A 61 -22.79 89.88 -35.57
C ALA A 61 -21.55 88.97 -35.43
N LEU A 62 -20.37 89.53 -35.11
CA LEU A 62 -19.15 88.74 -34.87
C LEU A 62 -19.23 87.88 -33.60
N ALA A 63 -19.85 88.39 -32.52
CA ALA A 63 -20.11 87.59 -31.32
C ALA A 63 -21.05 86.42 -31.61
N ALA A 64 -22.13 86.66 -32.37
CA ALA A 64 -23.06 85.60 -32.78
C ALA A 64 -22.43 84.56 -33.72
N GLU A 65 -21.49 84.97 -34.59
CA GLU A 65 -20.72 84.06 -35.46
C GLU A 65 -19.80 83.16 -34.61
N LYS A 66 -19.10 83.74 -33.62
CA LYS A 66 -18.25 83.00 -32.68
C LYS A 66 -19.06 82.02 -31.82
N ASP A 67 -20.20 82.46 -31.28
CA ASP A 67 -21.09 81.60 -30.49
C ASP A 67 -21.64 80.44 -31.34
N ARG A 68 -21.89 80.68 -32.64
CA ARG A 68 -22.33 79.64 -33.58
C ARG A 68 -21.23 78.60 -33.86
N GLU A 69 -19.98 79.04 -33.98
CA GLU A 69 -18.81 78.16 -34.13
C GLU A 69 -18.58 77.32 -32.87
N GLU A 70 -18.64 77.92 -31.68
CA GLU A 70 -18.54 77.20 -30.40
C GLU A 70 -19.66 76.17 -30.24
N LEU A 71 -20.89 76.53 -30.65
CA LEU A 71 -22.02 75.61 -30.66
C LEU A 71 -21.83 74.46 -31.66
N ALA A 72 -21.17 74.70 -32.79
CA ALA A 72 -20.81 73.64 -33.74
C ALA A 72 -19.76 72.68 -33.15
N ILE A 73 -18.72 73.20 -32.49
CA ILE A 73 -17.70 72.40 -31.80
C ILE A 73 -18.31 71.57 -30.67
N LEU A 74 -19.19 72.16 -29.86
CA LEU A 74 -19.90 71.43 -28.80
C LEU A 74 -20.78 70.32 -29.37
N LYS A 75 -21.48 70.56 -30.48
CA LYS A 75 -22.26 69.53 -31.17
C LYS A 75 -21.39 68.37 -31.65
N GLU A 76 -20.23 68.66 -32.24
CA GLU A 76 -19.27 67.64 -32.67
C GLU A 76 -18.78 66.82 -31.48
N GLN A 77 -18.41 67.47 -30.37
CA GLN A 77 -18.00 66.78 -29.14
C GLN A 77 -19.10 65.88 -28.57
N VAL A 78 -20.35 66.33 -28.59
CA VAL A 78 -21.50 65.52 -28.14
C VAL A 78 -21.67 64.29 -29.02
N GLU A 79 -21.54 64.42 -30.33
CA GLU A 79 -21.64 63.26 -31.23
C GLU A 79 -20.46 62.30 -31.07
N ASP A 80 -19.23 62.79 -30.88
CA ASP A 80 -18.05 61.94 -30.60
C ASP A 80 -18.20 61.20 -29.26
N LEU A 81 -18.70 61.88 -28.22
CA LEU A 81 -18.98 61.25 -26.93
C LEU A 81 -20.06 60.18 -27.03
N LYS A 82 -21.12 60.43 -27.81
CA LYS A 82 -22.20 59.47 -28.05
C LYS A 82 -21.70 58.24 -28.82
N MET A 83 -20.86 58.43 -29.82
CA MET A 83 -20.20 57.33 -30.55
C MET A 83 -19.35 56.48 -29.61
N ARG A 84 -18.47 57.11 -28.81
CA ARG A 84 -17.65 56.40 -27.82
C ARG A 84 -18.46 55.68 -26.75
N LEU A 85 -19.62 56.23 -26.38
CA LEU A 85 -20.53 55.57 -25.45
C LEU A 85 -21.10 54.29 -26.07
N SER A 86 -21.54 54.34 -27.32
CA SER A 86 -22.04 53.15 -28.03
C SER A 86 -20.97 52.07 -28.21
N GLU A 87 -19.73 52.44 -28.55
CA GLU A 87 -18.61 51.49 -28.63
C GLU A 87 -18.34 50.82 -27.27
N LYS A 88 -18.37 51.58 -26.18
CA LYS A 88 -18.20 51.04 -24.83
C LYS A 88 -19.33 50.10 -24.44
N ASP A 89 -20.58 50.39 -24.81
CA ASP A 89 -21.72 49.52 -24.56
C ASP A 89 -21.60 48.18 -25.32
N GLU A 90 -21.10 48.20 -26.55
CA GLU A 90 -20.80 46.99 -27.31
C GLU A 90 -19.66 46.18 -26.69
N LEU A 91 -18.58 46.85 -26.25
CA LEU A 91 -17.50 46.21 -25.52
C LEU A 91 -18.00 45.59 -24.21
N LEU A 92 -18.88 46.27 -23.48
CA LEU A 92 -19.48 45.76 -22.25
C LEU A 92 -20.29 44.48 -22.53
N LYS A 93 -21.11 44.47 -23.59
CA LYS A 93 -21.85 43.27 -24.02
C LYS A 93 -20.89 42.11 -24.36
N SER A 94 -19.81 42.39 -25.08
CA SER A 94 -18.81 41.36 -25.43
C SER A 94 -18.08 40.81 -24.20
N ALA A 95 -17.78 41.67 -23.22
CA ALA A 95 -17.15 41.28 -21.96
C ALA A 95 -18.09 40.40 -21.13
N GLU A 96 -19.40 40.69 -21.13
CA GLU A 96 -20.38 39.86 -20.42
C GLU A 96 -20.55 38.49 -21.07
N ILE A 97 -20.57 38.40 -22.41
CA ILE A 97 -20.56 37.12 -23.12
C ILE A 97 -19.30 36.31 -22.78
N SER A 98 -18.13 36.95 -22.80
CA SER A 98 -16.85 36.31 -22.45
C SER A 98 -16.84 35.81 -21.01
N LYS A 99 -17.37 36.60 -20.06
CA LYS A 99 -17.54 36.18 -18.66
C LYS A 99 -18.43 34.95 -18.53
N ASN A 100 -19.53 34.89 -19.27
CA ASN A 100 -20.42 33.72 -19.26
C ASN A 100 -19.73 32.47 -19.84
N GLN A 101 -18.95 32.63 -20.90
CA GLN A 101 -18.12 31.54 -21.44
C GLN A 101 -17.07 31.07 -20.43
N LEU A 102 -16.39 31.99 -19.74
CA LEU A 102 -15.43 31.65 -18.68
C LEU A 102 -16.09 30.85 -17.56
N ASN A 103 -17.29 31.25 -17.11
CA ASN A 103 -18.04 30.49 -16.10
C ASN A 103 -18.37 29.07 -16.58
N ALA A 104 -18.79 28.92 -17.84
CA ALA A 104 -19.06 27.60 -18.42
C ALA A 104 -17.80 26.72 -18.51
N VAL A 105 -16.64 27.31 -18.85
CA VAL A 105 -15.35 26.61 -18.84
C VAL A 105 -14.95 26.21 -17.42
N HIS A 106 -15.17 27.09 -16.44
CA HIS A 106 -14.86 26.80 -15.05
C HIS A 106 -15.68 25.63 -14.51
N ALA A 107 -16.98 25.59 -14.80
CA ALA A 107 -17.84 24.46 -14.44
C ALA A 107 -17.37 23.14 -15.08
N LYS A 108 -16.96 23.16 -16.35
CA LYS A 108 -16.38 21.97 -17.02
C LYS A 108 -15.05 21.54 -16.41
N LEU A 109 -14.22 22.49 -15.98
CA LEU A 109 -12.95 22.20 -15.32
C LEU A 109 -13.17 21.51 -13.97
N ASP A 110 -14.14 21.98 -13.19
CA ASP A 110 -14.47 21.38 -11.90
C ASP A 110 -15.03 19.96 -12.06
N GLU A 111 -15.87 19.73 -13.06
CA GLU A 111 -16.37 18.39 -13.42
C GLU A 111 -15.21 17.45 -13.81
N LEU A 112 -14.30 17.90 -14.68
CA LEU A 112 -13.13 17.11 -15.06
C LEU A 112 -12.23 16.80 -13.87
N LYS A 113 -12.08 17.74 -12.95
CA LYS A 113 -11.32 17.54 -11.71
C LYS A 113 -11.97 16.50 -10.81
N HIS A 114 -13.30 16.49 -10.72
CA HIS A 114 -14.04 15.48 -9.98
C HIS A 114 -13.85 14.09 -10.60
N GLN A 115 -14.05 13.96 -11.92
CA GLN A 115 -13.84 12.70 -12.64
C GLN A 115 -12.40 12.18 -12.53
N ALA A 116 -11.41 13.06 -12.53
CA ALA A 116 -10.02 12.68 -12.30
C ALA A 116 -9.82 12.08 -10.90
N ALA A 117 -10.39 12.70 -9.87
CA ALA A 117 -10.31 12.19 -8.50
C ALA A 117 -11.02 10.82 -8.33
N GLU A 118 -12.17 10.62 -8.98
CA GLU A 118 -12.87 9.33 -8.99
C GLU A 118 -12.05 8.23 -9.68
N LYS A 119 -11.47 8.52 -10.85
CA LYS A 119 -10.61 7.58 -11.57
C LYS A 119 -9.36 7.24 -10.76
N ASP A 120 -8.74 8.21 -10.09
CA ASP A 120 -7.60 7.97 -9.20
C ASP A 120 -7.98 7.07 -8.02
N SER A 121 -9.18 7.25 -7.45
CA SER A 121 -9.71 6.38 -6.40
C SER A 121 -9.89 4.94 -6.91
N LEU A 122 -10.47 4.78 -8.09
CA LEU A 122 -10.65 3.47 -8.74
C LEU A 122 -9.30 2.78 -9.03
N ILE A 123 -8.32 3.53 -9.54
CA ILE A 123 -6.96 3.02 -9.76
C ILE A 123 -6.35 2.53 -8.43
N LYS A 124 -6.47 3.30 -7.35
CA LYS A 124 -5.95 2.87 -6.04
C LYS A 124 -6.66 1.62 -5.52
N SER A 125 -7.98 1.54 -5.65
CA SER A 125 -8.76 0.37 -5.24
C SER A 125 -8.38 -0.89 -6.03
N THR A 126 -8.25 -0.76 -7.36
CA THR A 126 -7.87 -1.90 -8.22
C THR A 126 -6.42 -2.34 -7.97
N GLN A 127 -5.50 -1.42 -7.73
CA GLN A 127 -4.13 -1.75 -7.32
C GLN A 127 -4.09 -2.51 -5.98
N LEU A 128 -4.91 -2.10 -5.01
CA LEU A 128 -5.03 -2.80 -3.74
C LEU A 128 -5.54 -4.23 -3.93
N GLN A 129 -6.61 -4.41 -4.71
CA GLN A 129 -7.15 -5.74 -5.03
C GLN A 129 -6.13 -6.62 -5.76
N LEU A 130 -5.36 -6.06 -6.70
CA LEU A 130 -4.30 -6.80 -7.39
C LEU A 130 -3.19 -7.23 -6.43
N SER A 131 -2.82 -6.37 -5.47
CA SER A 131 -1.81 -6.71 -4.47
C SER A 131 -2.28 -7.84 -3.53
N ASP A 132 -3.54 -7.81 -3.08
CA ASP A 132 -4.14 -8.87 -2.27
C ASP A 132 -4.21 -10.20 -3.04
N ALA A 133 -4.64 -10.15 -4.30
CA ALA A 133 -4.66 -11.33 -5.18
C ALA A 133 -3.25 -11.92 -5.38
N LYS A 134 -2.22 -11.07 -5.52
CA LYS A 134 -0.82 -11.50 -5.64
C LYS A 134 -0.33 -12.21 -4.38
N ILE A 135 -0.67 -11.71 -3.19
CA ILE A 135 -0.33 -12.34 -1.91
C ILE A 135 -1.00 -13.71 -1.81
N LYS A 136 -2.32 -13.78 -2.04
CA LYS A 136 -3.07 -15.05 -2.04
C LYS A 136 -2.52 -16.08 -3.02
N LEU A 137 -2.05 -15.63 -4.19
CA LEU A 137 -1.42 -16.51 -5.17
C LEU A 137 -0.09 -17.06 -4.67
N ALA A 138 0.75 -16.22 -4.05
CA ALA A 138 2.00 -16.67 -3.45
C ALA A 138 1.76 -17.67 -2.31
N ASP A 139 0.76 -17.44 -1.46
CA ASP A 139 0.38 -18.38 -0.39
C ASP A 139 -0.06 -19.73 -0.93
N LYS A 140 -0.87 -19.73 -2.00
CA LYS A 140 -1.28 -20.97 -2.67
C LYS A 140 -0.10 -21.69 -3.32
N GLN A 141 0.85 -20.94 -3.90
CA GLN A 141 2.07 -21.53 -4.47
C GLN A 141 2.93 -22.19 -3.39
N ALA A 142 3.12 -21.53 -2.24
CA ALA A 142 3.85 -22.10 -1.12
C ALA A 142 3.16 -23.37 -0.55
N MET A 143 1.83 -23.36 -0.47
CA MET A 143 1.06 -24.53 -0.05
C MET A 143 1.22 -25.71 -1.03
N LEU A 144 1.19 -25.43 -2.34
CA LEU A 144 1.39 -26.44 -3.38
C LEU A 144 2.78 -27.06 -3.27
N GLU A 145 3.83 -26.24 -3.15
CA GLU A 145 5.22 -26.72 -3.01
C GLU A 145 5.40 -27.58 -1.76
N LYS A 146 4.76 -27.18 -0.64
CA LYS A 146 4.74 -27.99 0.59
C LYS A 146 4.10 -29.36 0.36
N ILE A 147 2.90 -29.40 -0.22
CA ILE A 147 2.20 -30.66 -0.49
C ILE A 147 3.01 -31.54 -1.44
N GLN A 148 3.62 -30.95 -2.47
CA GLN A 148 4.47 -31.68 -3.41
C GLN A 148 5.69 -32.28 -2.69
N TRP A 149 6.33 -31.53 -1.80
CA TRP A 149 7.46 -32.03 -1.02
C TRP A 149 7.04 -33.15 -0.05
N GLU A 150 5.89 -33.00 0.62
CA GLU A 150 5.30 -34.05 1.47
C GLU A 150 4.98 -35.31 0.66
N ALA A 151 4.41 -35.18 -0.54
CA ALA A 151 4.13 -36.30 -1.43
C ALA A 151 5.42 -37.02 -1.88
N MET A 152 6.44 -36.27 -2.31
CA MET A 152 7.73 -36.84 -2.74
C MET A 152 8.45 -37.56 -1.59
N THR A 153 8.46 -36.98 -0.40
CA THR A 153 9.08 -37.58 0.79
C THR A 153 8.28 -38.79 1.30
N SER A 154 6.95 -38.76 1.19
CA SER A 154 6.10 -39.90 1.50
C SER A 154 6.32 -41.05 0.51
N ASN A 155 6.37 -40.77 -0.80
CA ASN A 155 6.59 -41.80 -1.83
C ASN A 155 7.93 -42.50 -1.62
N ARG A 156 8.98 -41.73 -1.28
CA ARG A 156 10.30 -42.30 -0.96
C ARG A 156 10.28 -43.24 0.26
N LYS A 157 9.46 -42.94 1.27
CA LYS A 157 9.27 -43.84 2.43
C LYS A 157 8.57 -45.12 2.02
N VAL A 158 7.54 -45.02 1.16
CA VAL A 158 6.82 -46.18 0.61
C VAL A 158 7.77 -47.07 -0.21
N GLU A 159 8.58 -46.48 -1.10
CA GLU A 159 9.60 -47.20 -1.87
C GLU A 159 10.58 -47.96 -0.94
N LYS A 160 11.03 -47.32 0.14
CA LYS A 160 11.93 -47.96 1.11
C LYS A 160 11.25 -49.12 1.85
N LEU A 161 10.01 -48.94 2.30
CA LEU A 161 9.25 -50.00 2.96
C LEU A 161 8.96 -51.18 2.02
N GLN A 162 8.69 -50.90 0.74
CA GLN A 162 8.51 -51.96 -0.26
C GLN A 162 9.80 -52.78 -0.43
N GLN A 163 10.96 -52.11 -0.51
CA GLN A 163 12.25 -52.79 -0.61
C GLN A 163 12.56 -53.65 0.63
N GLU A 164 12.25 -53.15 1.83
CA GLU A 164 12.40 -53.90 3.08
C GLU A 164 11.49 -55.13 3.12
N LEU A 165 10.25 -54.99 2.63
CA LEU A 165 9.29 -56.10 2.53
C LEU A 165 9.75 -57.17 1.53
N ASP A 166 10.22 -56.78 0.34
CA ASP A 166 10.74 -57.69 -0.67
C ASP A 166 11.97 -58.46 -0.14
N SER A 167 12.86 -57.76 0.57
CA SER A 167 14.03 -58.37 1.23
C SER A 167 13.62 -59.38 2.31
N MET A 168 12.63 -59.05 3.13
CA MET A 168 12.12 -59.93 4.18
C MET A 168 11.44 -61.16 3.59
N GLN A 169 10.64 -60.99 2.53
CA GLN A 169 10.00 -62.09 1.82
C GLN A 169 11.05 -63.05 1.26
N GLY A 170 12.11 -62.55 0.61
CA GLY A 170 13.23 -63.38 0.16
C GLY A 170 13.95 -64.12 1.30
N GLY A 171 14.11 -63.46 2.45
CA GLY A 171 14.64 -64.08 3.66
C GLY A 171 13.76 -65.22 4.20
N ILE A 172 12.45 -65.00 4.27
CA ILE A 172 11.47 -66.02 4.69
C ILE A 172 11.47 -67.20 3.72
N SER A 173 11.48 -66.96 2.40
CA SER A 173 11.56 -68.02 1.40
C SER A 173 12.83 -68.86 1.54
N SER A 174 13.98 -68.20 1.78
CA SER A 174 15.25 -68.88 2.01
C SER A 174 15.21 -69.76 3.27
N PHE A 175 14.62 -69.25 4.35
CA PHE A 175 14.47 -69.99 5.61
C PHE A 175 13.49 -71.17 5.47
N MET A 176 12.41 -71.00 4.71
CA MET A 176 11.44 -72.06 4.43
C MET A 176 12.06 -73.20 3.62
N LEU A 177 12.88 -72.89 2.61
CA LEU A 177 13.66 -73.87 1.84
C LEU A 177 14.62 -74.66 2.73
N LEU A 178 15.25 -74.01 3.71
CA LEU A 178 16.10 -74.69 4.70
C LEU A 178 15.31 -75.72 5.50
N PHE A 179 14.14 -75.35 6.03
CA PHE A 179 13.29 -76.29 6.77
C PHE A 179 12.76 -77.43 5.90
N GLU A 180 12.39 -77.16 4.66
CA GLU A 180 11.97 -78.20 3.71
C GLU A 180 13.12 -79.18 3.41
N GLY A 181 14.35 -78.69 3.30
CA GLY A 181 15.54 -79.54 3.18
C GLY A 181 15.77 -80.40 4.42
N LEU A 182 15.70 -79.81 5.63
CA LEU A 182 15.89 -80.51 6.90
C LEU A 182 14.84 -81.61 7.12
N THR A 183 13.55 -81.29 6.91
CA THR A 183 12.45 -82.26 7.06
C THR A 183 12.53 -83.44 6.08
N LYS A 184 13.10 -83.24 4.87
CA LYS A 184 13.34 -84.34 3.92
C LYS A 184 14.49 -85.24 4.34
N ASN A 185 15.53 -84.69 4.97
CA ASN A 185 16.72 -85.43 5.40
C ASN A 185 16.47 -86.34 6.62
N ASP A 186 15.51 -86.00 7.49
CA ASP A 186 15.14 -86.84 8.65
C ASP A 186 14.23 -88.03 8.28
N SER A 187 13.75 -88.12 7.03
CA SER A 187 12.93 -89.27 6.58
C SER A 187 13.75 -90.46 6.07
N ALA A 188 15.08 -90.33 6.00
CA ALA A 188 15.98 -91.44 5.68
C ALA A 188 16.39 -92.16 6.97
N THR A 189 15.57 -93.13 7.37
CA THR A 189 15.97 -94.31 8.17
C THR A 189 16.96 -94.05 9.31
N TYR A 190 16.47 -93.72 10.50
CA TYR A 190 17.05 -94.22 11.76
C TYR A 190 15.97 -94.21 12.85
N ALA A 191 15.18 -95.27 12.89
CA ALA A 191 14.43 -95.65 14.08
C ALA A 191 15.33 -96.61 14.86
N ASP A 192 16.25 -96.06 15.63
CA ASP A 192 16.64 -96.73 16.86
C ASP A 192 17.06 -95.69 17.91
N ASP A 193 16.28 -95.71 18.99
CA ASP A 193 16.68 -95.47 20.38
C ASP A 193 17.47 -94.19 20.71
N TYR A 194 16.75 -93.10 21.01
CA TYR A 194 17.19 -92.19 22.06
C TYR A 194 15.99 -91.62 22.82
N ASP A 195 15.80 -92.14 24.02
CA ASP A 195 14.94 -91.63 25.08
C ASP A 195 15.50 -90.27 25.58
N ILE A 196 15.17 -89.19 24.86
CA ILE A 196 15.49 -87.83 25.32
C ILE A 196 14.35 -87.38 26.23
N THR A 197 14.50 -87.74 27.50
CA THR A 197 13.88 -87.11 28.67
C THR A 197 13.62 -85.63 28.39
N SER A 198 12.34 -85.24 28.37
CA SER A 198 11.92 -83.83 28.21
C SER A 198 12.46 -83.02 29.40
N ASN A 199 13.65 -82.45 29.22
CA ASN A 199 14.22 -81.48 30.14
C ASN A 199 13.38 -80.20 30.09
N TYR A 200 12.37 -80.17 30.97
CA TYR A 200 11.96 -79.04 31.79
C TYR A 200 12.55 -77.69 31.34
N LEU A 201 11.89 -77.07 30.35
CA LEU A 201 12.13 -75.68 29.97
C LEU A 201 10.99 -74.79 30.51
N ASP A 202 10.47 -75.12 31.69
CA ASP A 202 9.69 -74.21 32.51
C ASP A 202 10.66 -73.39 33.35
N HIS A 203 11.00 -72.20 32.85
CA HIS A 203 11.32 -70.98 33.61
C HIS A 203 12.15 -70.01 32.75
N LEU A 204 11.51 -69.45 31.73
CA LEU A 204 11.81 -68.06 31.36
C LEU A 204 11.02 -67.18 32.33
N PRO A 205 11.63 -66.19 33.02
CA PRO A 205 10.87 -65.26 33.83
C PRO A 205 9.91 -64.51 32.91
N GLN A 206 8.63 -64.73 33.14
CA GLN A 206 7.52 -64.05 32.53
C GLN A 206 7.66 -62.55 32.85
N ILE A 207 8.09 -61.74 31.88
CA ILE A 207 8.18 -60.27 31.97
C ILE A 207 6.78 -59.64 31.96
N ASP A 208 5.72 -60.44 32.10
CA ASP A 208 4.33 -60.06 31.86
C ASP A 208 3.64 -59.45 33.10
N ASP A 209 4.41 -59.10 34.13
CA ASP A 209 3.87 -58.51 35.36
C ASP A 209 4.54 -57.16 35.70
N LEU A 210 4.84 -56.36 34.67
CA LEU A 210 5.03 -54.92 34.88
C LEU A 210 3.64 -54.32 35.10
N ASP A 211 3.30 -54.04 36.35
CA ASP A 211 2.01 -53.47 36.79
C ASP A 211 1.55 -52.38 35.80
N GLU A 212 0.33 -52.52 35.25
CA GLU A 212 -0.26 -51.59 34.29
C GLU A 212 -0.27 -50.15 34.83
N MET A 213 -0.24 -50.00 36.15
CA MET A 213 -0.08 -48.71 36.84
C MET A 213 1.35 -48.14 36.68
N GLU A 214 2.39 -48.95 36.80
CA GLU A 214 3.79 -48.54 36.61
C GLU A 214 4.07 -48.19 35.13
N MET A 215 3.46 -48.93 34.20
CA MET A 215 3.53 -48.62 32.76
C MET A 215 2.91 -47.25 32.45
N ARG A 216 1.74 -46.94 33.03
CA ARG A 216 1.11 -45.61 32.89
C ARG A 216 1.95 -44.51 33.51
N SER A 217 2.51 -44.74 34.70
CA SER A 217 3.36 -43.77 35.38
C SER A 217 4.63 -43.45 34.59
N MET A 218 5.27 -44.47 33.99
CA MET A 218 6.44 -44.28 33.12
C MET A 218 6.10 -43.46 31.87
N GLU A 219 4.95 -43.71 31.24
CA GLU A 219 4.52 -42.95 30.05
C GLU A 219 4.14 -41.50 30.39
N GLU A 220 3.57 -41.25 31.57
CA GLU A 220 3.33 -39.89 32.07
C GLU A 220 4.63 -39.13 32.33
N ALA A 221 5.61 -39.75 32.99
CA ALA A 221 6.93 -39.16 33.21
C ALA A 221 7.64 -38.85 31.88
N ARG A 222 7.49 -39.73 30.88
CA ARG A 222 8.03 -39.52 29.52
C ARG A 222 7.37 -38.31 28.85
N LYS A 223 6.04 -38.19 28.93
CA LYS A 223 5.30 -37.03 28.38
C LYS A 223 5.69 -35.74 29.08
N ALA A 224 5.84 -35.75 30.41
CA ALA A 224 6.27 -34.60 31.19
C ALA A 224 7.67 -34.12 30.80
N TYR A 225 8.62 -35.03 30.59
CA TYR A 225 9.96 -34.70 30.10
C TYR A 225 9.93 -34.05 28.70
N ILE A 226 9.14 -34.60 27.77
CA ILE A 226 8.99 -34.03 26.43
C ILE A 226 8.39 -32.61 26.49
N ALA A 227 7.36 -32.42 27.32
CA ALA A 227 6.75 -31.11 27.53
C ALA A 227 7.72 -30.10 28.16
N ALA A 228 8.51 -30.52 29.15
CA ALA A 228 9.52 -29.69 29.79
C ALA A 228 10.65 -29.31 28.83
N ILE A 229 11.10 -30.21 27.95
CA ILE A 229 12.05 -29.89 26.88
C ILE A 229 11.45 -28.87 25.90
N ALA A 230 10.18 -29.04 25.53
CA ALA A 230 9.50 -28.09 24.64
C ALA A 230 9.42 -26.70 25.28
N ALA A 231 9.04 -26.62 26.55
CA ALA A 231 8.99 -25.38 27.32
C ALA A 231 10.38 -24.73 27.47
N ALA A 232 11.43 -25.52 27.75
CA ALA A 232 12.80 -25.02 27.83
C ALA A 232 13.30 -24.46 26.49
N LYS A 233 12.91 -25.07 25.36
CA LYS A 233 13.23 -24.58 24.02
C LYS A 233 12.49 -23.29 23.68
N GLU A 234 11.26 -23.13 24.16
CA GLU A 234 10.42 -21.96 23.91
C GLU A 234 10.83 -20.76 24.77
N LYS A 235 10.97 -20.96 26.08
CA LYS A 235 11.18 -19.88 27.05
C LYS A 235 12.65 -19.54 27.29
N GLN A 236 13.56 -20.50 27.09
CA GLN A 236 15.02 -20.34 27.28
C GLN A 236 15.42 -19.72 28.63
N ASP A 237 14.63 -19.96 29.68
CA ASP A 237 14.84 -19.52 31.05
C ASP A 237 15.40 -20.64 31.93
N GLU A 238 16.14 -20.26 32.96
CA GLU A 238 16.81 -21.18 33.89
C GLU A 238 15.82 -22.12 34.61
N GLU A 239 14.62 -21.62 34.90
CA GLU A 239 13.53 -22.39 35.51
C GLU A 239 13.03 -23.51 34.58
N SER A 240 12.89 -23.26 33.28
CA SER A 240 12.49 -24.33 32.34
C SER A 240 13.61 -25.33 32.07
N PHE A 241 14.88 -24.90 32.09
CA PHE A 241 16.01 -25.84 32.00
C PHE A 241 16.09 -26.75 33.24
N THR A 242 15.91 -26.21 34.44
CA THR A 242 15.89 -27.00 35.68
C THR A 242 14.68 -27.94 35.76
N ALA A 243 13.52 -27.51 35.24
CA ALA A 243 12.35 -28.37 35.06
C ALA A 243 12.59 -29.53 34.07
N ALA A 244 13.32 -29.28 32.96
CA ALA A 244 13.67 -30.34 32.01
C ALA A 244 14.69 -31.34 32.60
N VAL A 245 15.63 -30.87 33.42
CA VAL A 245 16.59 -31.75 34.11
C VAL A 245 15.91 -32.60 35.18
N SER A 246 15.02 -32.03 35.99
CA SER A 246 14.25 -32.79 36.99
C SER A 246 13.35 -33.84 36.35
N ALA A 247 12.58 -33.47 35.31
CA ALA A 247 11.75 -34.44 34.59
C ALA A 247 12.57 -35.57 33.92
N ARG A 248 13.84 -35.30 33.55
CA ARG A 248 14.76 -36.34 33.06
C ARG A 248 15.19 -37.30 34.16
N LEU A 249 15.48 -36.78 35.35
CA LEU A 249 15.86 -37.61 36.50
C LEU A 249 14.69 -38.50 36.94
N ASP A 250 13.47 -37.96 36.94
CA ASP A 250 12.26 -38.72 37.23
C ASP A 250 12.07 -39.87 36.23
N LEU A 251 12.26 -39.64 34.93
CA LEU A 251 12.20 -40.68 33.92
C LEU A 251 13.31 -41.75 34.08
N GLN A 252 14.52 -41.33 34.48
CA GLN A 252 15.62 -42.25 34.74
C GLN A 252 15.39 -43.15 35.95
N SER A 253 14.60 -42.70 36.94
CA SER A 253 14.28 -43.49 38.14
C SER A 253 13.59 -44.81 37.79
N PHE A 254 12.70 -44.82 36.79
CA PHE A 254 12.02 -46.03 36.32
C PHE A 254 12.97 -47.02 35.63
N VAL A 255 13.97 -46.53 34.90
CA VAL A 255 14.97 -47.36 34.20
C VAL A 255 15.94 -48.00 35.20
N LEU A 256 16.26 -47.30 36.30
CA LEU A 256 17.15 -47.81 37.34
C LEU A 256 16.44 -48.76 38.32
N LYS A 257 15.15 -48.54 38.60
CA LYS A 257 14.33 -49.39 39.45
C LYS A 257 14.04 -50.77 38.83
N ALA A 258 13.98 -50.85 37.49
CA ALA A 258 13.80 -52.11 36.75
C ALA A 258 15.02 -53.06 36.76
N LYS A 259 16.12 -52.72 37.46
CA LYS A 259 17.37 -53.51 37.57
C LYS A 259 17.73 -53.93 39.00
N SER A 260 16.85 -53.71 39.98
CA SER A 260 16.99 -54.22 41.36
C SER A 260 16.03 -55.37 41.61
#